data_AF-A0AAW0YZE6-F1
#
_entry.id   AF-A0AAW0YZE6-F1
#
_cell.length_a   1.000
_cell.length_b   1.000
_cell.length_c   1.000
_cell.angle_alpha   90.00
_cell.angle_beta   90.00
_cell.angle_gamma   90.00
#
_symmetry.space_group_name_H-M   'P 1'
#
loop_
_entity.id
_entity.type
_entity.pdbx_description
1 polymer ?
#
loop_
_entity_poly.entity_id
_entity_poly.type
_entity_poly.pdbx_seq_one_letter_code
_entity_poly.pdbx_strand_id
1 'polypeptide(L)'
;MQSLVLPVDTQSRQNPEAGPSSSSSPDIIPESILTHGPPPPLPYYPSHKALLEALQAWSITHSFALITTKSYLHRTNQRALFSCSCADRYQPKLARGKTLNREKPKTKRTECLYRVQALNLNTAQDPKWTYISPTGPTSVHNHPPLNPKSHAILRAIQRRLHPGIDVMIEQLLREGLPPRQIVKQVDAKFPQCHISTNDVNNFKSLKFVKAGEESTTSPVGAVESQDEESGIFTNYFGGDDDEHNTSVVFCLNTAEIPTNGNKRGIQDGEEQPSKRTPADESNRRLEEANARVKDAKKMVERAAAILRAREAEARAIAAEVKAWSQGV
;
A
#
# COMPACT_ATOMS: atom_id res chain seq x y z
N MET A 1 31.76 35.25 -59.73
CA MET A 1 33.07 34.81 -60.25
C MET A 1 34.14 35.58 -59.50
N GLN A 2 35.08 34.86 -58.85
CA GLN A 2 36.43 35.27 -58.37
C GLN A 2 36.47 36.38 -57.28
N SER A 3 37.23 36.34 -56.18
CA SER A 3 38.37 35.56 -55.65
C SER A 3 38.44 35.81 -54.12
N LEU A 4 38.70 34.84 -53.23
CA LEU A 4 40.01 34.43 -52.63
C LEU A 4 40.88 35.63 -52.14
N VAL A 5 41.60 35.69 -51.01
CA VAL A 5 41.94 34.87 -49.83
C VAL A 5 42.68 35.82 -48.84
N LEU A 6 42.73 35.44 -47.55
CA LEU A 6 43.46 35.94 -46.35
C LEU A 6 45.01 36.17 -46.56
N PRO A 7 45.91 36.39 -45.55
CA PRO A 7 45.81 36.48 -44.07
C PRO A 7 46.75 37.54 -43.40
N VAL A 8 46.81 37.60 -42.06
CA VAL A 8 48.01 37.39 -41.21
C VAL A 8 47.82 37.94 -39.79
N ASP A 9 48.13 37.06 -38.83
CA ASP A 9 48.20 37.25 -37.38
C ASP A 9 49.27 38.24 -36.91
N THR A 10 49.05 38.89 -35.76
CA THR A 10 50.14 39.02 -34.77
C THR A 10 49.57 39.09 -33.35
N GLN A 11 49.98 38.13 -32.54
CA GLN A 11 49.74 38.05 -31.10
C GLN A 11 50.55 39.13 -30.36
N SER A 12 50.02 39.69 -29.29
CA SER A 12 50.85 40.07 -28.14
C SER A 12 50.08 39.91 -26.83
N ARG A 13 50.60 39.02 -25.99
CA ARG A 13 50.20 38.79 -24.60
C ARG A 13 50.70 39.95 -23.74
N GLN A 14 49.88 40.40 -22.79
CA GLN A 14 50.32 40.72 -21.41
C GLN A 14 49.08 40.89 -20.51
N ASN A 15 48.91 39.93 -19.60
CA ASN A 15 48.29 40.08 -18.28
C ASN A 15 49.47 40.29 -17.29
N PRO A 16 49.37 40.84 -16.06
CA PRO A 16 48.18 40.87 -15.20
C PRO A 16 47.97 42.16 -14.36
N GLU A 17 46.76 42.44 -13.91
CA GLU A 17 46.58 43.11 -12.62
C GLU A 17 45.26 42.72 -11.95
N ALA A 18 45.38 42.26 -10.71
CA ALA A 18 44.32 41.72 -9.89
C ALA A 18 43.55 42.86 -9.20
N GLY A 19 42.26 42.99 -9.53
CA GLY A 19 41.28 43.70 -8.72
C GLY A 19 40.21 42.71 -8.24
N PRO A 20 39.76 42.76 -6.97
CA PRO A 20 38.78 41.84 -6.43
C PRO A 20 37.40 42.14 -7.02
N SER A 21 37.09 41.52 -8.15
CA SER A 21 35.75 41.50 -8.69
C SER A 21 34.90 40.63 -7.78
N SER A 22 34.09 41.30 -6.97
CA SER A 22 32.92 40.77 -6.27
C SER A 22 32.28 39.64 -7.05
N SER A 23 32.46 38.42 -6.54
CA SER A 23 31.74 37.23 -6.97
C SER A 23 30.28 37.43 -6.60
N SER A 24 29.52 38.06 -7.49
CA SER A 24 28.09 37.86 -7.58
C SER A 24 27.89 36.42 -8.03
N SER A 25 27.97 35.49 -7.06
CA SER A 25 27.40 34.16 -7.21
C SER A 25 25.96 34.35 -7.70
N PRO A 26 25.55 33.71 -8.81
CA PRO A 26 24.13 33.65 -9.10
C PRO A 26 23.50 32.88 -7.96
N ASP A 27 22.62 33.54 -7.21
CA ASP A 27 21.72 32.89 -6.27
C ASP A 27 21.04 31.74 -7.02
N ILE A 28 21.45 30.51 -6.68
CA ILE A 28 20.71 29.30 -7.01
C ILE A 28 19.44 29.41 -6.19
N ILE A 29 18.41 30.03 -6.78
CA ILE A 29 17.05 29.95 -6.26
C ILE A 29 16.73 28.44 -6.19
N PRO A 30 16.41 27.87 -5.01
CA PRO A 30 16.01 26.48 -4.95
C PRO A 30 14.68 26.33 -5.70
N GLU A 31 14.75 25.73 -6.89
CA GLU A 31 13.59 25.37 -7.68
C GLU A 31 12.63 24.50 -6.85
N SER A 32 11.44 25.04 -6.59
CA SER A 32 10.19 24.34 -6.28
C SER A 32 10.02 23.71 -4.88
N ILE A 33 10.05 24.52 -3.82
CA ILE A 33 9.28 24.19 -2.60
C ILE A 33 7.79 24.37 -2.94
N LEU A 34 7.14 23.29 -3.39
CA LEU A 34 5.70 23.30 -3.63
C LEU A 34 4.97 23.08 -2.31
N THR A 35 4.31 24.13 -1.85
CA THR A 35 3.28 24.04 -0.81
C THR A 35 1.93 24.02 -1.50
N HIS A 36 1.21 22.91 -1.35
CA HIS A 36 -0.18 22.83 -1.79
C HIS A 36 -1.06 23.26 -0.61
N GLY A 37 -2.12 24.05 -0.88
CA GLY A 37 -3.12 24.35 0.13
C GLY A 37 -3.75 23.07 0.69
N PRO A 38 -4.51 23.14 1.80
CA PRO A 38 -5.15 21.94 2.32
C PRO A 38 -6.06 21.28 1.26
N PRO A 39 -6.26 19.95 1.32
CA PRO A 39 -7.31 19.29 0.54
C PRO A 39 -8.67 20.00 0.75
N PRO A 40 -9.60 19.93 -0.21
CA PRO A 40 -10.91 20.57 -0.06
C PRO A 40 -11.64 20.02 1.17
N PRO A 41 -12.22 20.89 2.01
CA PRO A 41 -12.81 20.48 3.27
C PRO A 41 -14.20 19.88 3.03
N LEU A 42 -14.31 18.56 3.18
CA LEU A 42 -15.51 18.01 3.81
C LEU A 42 -15.20 17.89 5.31
N PRO A 43 -16.10 18.34 6.20
CA PRO A 43 -15.85 18.23 7.64
C PRO A 43 -15.68 16.76 8.05
N TYR A 44 -16.41 15.87 7.39
CA TYR A 44 -16.36 14.42 7.61
C TYR A 44 -16.61 13.63 6.32
N TYR A 45 -16.04 12.43 6.26
CA TYR A 45 -16.24 11.43 5.23
C TYR A 45 -16.90 10.18 5.84
N PRO A 46 -17.83 9.53 5.11
CA PRO A 46 -18.60 8.39 5.64
C PRO A 46 -17.78 7.10 5.79
N SER A 47 -16.57 7.04 5.21
CA SER A 47 -15.70 5.88 5.32
C SER A 47 -14.23 6.25 5.09
N HIS A 48 -13.33 5.39 5.56
CA HIS A 48 -11.90 5.49 5.27
C HIS A 48 -11.63 5.49 3.76
N LYS A 49 -12.39 4.69 3.01
CA LYS A 49 -12.28 4.59 1.56
C LYS A 49 -12.68 5.91 0.89
N ALA A 50 -13.80 6.51 1.29
CA ALA A 50 -14.25 7.79 0.76
C ALA A 50 -13.24 8.92 1.03
N LEU A 51 -12.65 8.96 2.24
CA LEU A 51 -11.58 9.90 2.56
C LEU A 51 -10.35 9.69 1.66
N LEU A 52 -9.92 8.43 1.47
CA LEU A 52 -8.77 8.11 0.63
C LEU A 52 -9.01 8.53 -0.83
N GLU A 53 -10.20 8.25 -1.38
CA GLU A 53 -10.56 8.64 -2.75
C GLU A 53 -10.57 10.16 -2.92
N ALA A 54 -11.10 10.90 -1.94
CA ALA A 54 -11.07 12.36 -1.96
C ALA A 54 -9.64 12.93 -1.88
N LEU A 55 -8.80 12.40 -0.98
CA LEU A 55 -7.39 12.78 -0.90
C LEU A 55 -6.62 12.44 -2.17
N GLN A 56 -6.94 11.30 -2.80
CA GLN A 56 -6.34 10.86 -4.04
C GLN A 56 -6.74 11.74 -5.22
N ALA A 57 -8.03 12.07 -5.36
CA ALA A 57 -8.53 13.00 -6.37
C ALA A 57 -7.86 14.37 -6.24
N TRP A 58 -7.76 14.88 -5.01
CA TRP A 58 -7.04 16.12 -4.74
C TRP A 58 -5.54 16.02 -5.09
N SER A 59 -4.86 14.93 -4.71
CA SER A 59 -3.43 14.75 -5.03
C SER A 59 -3.15 14.74 -6.53
N ILE A 60 -4.06 14.19 -7.35
CA ILE A 60 -3.93 14.18 -8.81
C ILE A 60 -3.96 15.60 -9.38
N THR A 61 -4.90 16.44 -8.91
CA THR A 61 -4.99 17.84 -9.35
C THR A 61 -3.74 18.66 -9.01
N HIS A 62 -2.99 18.22 -7.99
CA HIS A 62 -1.76 18.85 -7.55
C HIS A 62 -0.50 18.08 -8.01
N SER A 63 -0.68 17.08 -8.89
CA SER A 63 0.41 16.32 -9.51
C SER A 63 1.33 15.61 -8.52
N PHE A 64 0.79 14.99 -7.48
CA PHE A 64 1.52 14.03 -6.66
C PHE A 64 0.64 12.83 -6.33
N ALA A 65 1.22 11.79 -5.72
CA ALA A 65 0.49 10.58 -5.37
C ALA A 65 0.60 10.30 -3.87
N LEU A 66 -0.54 10.04 -3.23
CA LEU A 66 -0.61 9.60 -1.84
C LEU A 66 -0.72 8.08 -1.75
N ILE A 67 0.09 7.50 -0.87
CA ILE A 67 0.08 6.09 -0.53
C ILE A 67 -0.22 5.90 0.96
N THR A 68 -0.92 4.84 1.30
CA THR A 68 -1.11 4.44 2.71
C THR A 68 0.21 3.87 3.23
N THR A 69 0.75 4.50 4.27
CA THR A 69 2.02 4.05 4.89
C THR A 69 1.81 3.35 6.22
N LYS A 70 0.84 3.80 7.02
CA LYS A 70 0.44 3.14 8.26
C LYS A 70 -1.07 3.17 8.37
N SER A 71 -1.64 2.09 8.89
CA SER A 71 -3.07 1.93 9.05
C SER A 71 -3.34 1.21 10.37
N TYR A 72 -4.19 1.79 11.21
CA TYR A 72 -4.59 1.19 12.46
C TYR A 72 -6.11 1.11 12.50
N LEU A 73 -6.70 0.47 11.49
CA LEU A 73 -8.15 0.40 11.28
C LEU A 73 -8.86 -0.54 12.26
N HIS A 74 -8.13 -1.47 12.90
CA HIS A 74 -8.70 -2.43 13.84
C HIS A 74 -8.72 -1.94 15.29
N ARG A 75 -8.21 -0.73 15.57
CA ARG A 75 -8.15 -0.16 16.92
C ARG A 75 -9.39 0.69 17.20
N THR A 76 -9.73 0.87 18.47
CA THR A 76 -10.79 1.80 18.90
C THR A 76 -10.57 3.22 18.36
N ASN A 77 -9.31 3.68 18.36
CA ASN A 77 -8.90 4.94 17.74
C ASN A 77 -8.39 4.68 16.32
N GLN A 78 -9.32 4.47 15.39
CA GLN A 78 -8.97 4.20 14.00
C GLN A 78 -8.24 5.40 13.39
N ARG A 79 -7.07 5.13 12.81
CA ARG A 79 -6.21 6.15 12.21
C ARG A 79 -5.44 5.60 11.02
N ALA A 80 -5.13 6.45 10.07
CA ALA A 80 -4.26 6.11 8.93
C ALA A 80 -3.28 7.25 8.64
N LEU A 81 -2.12 6.91 8.09
CA LEU A 81 -1.10 7.85 7.65
C LEU A 81 -0.90 7.70 6.16
N PHE A 82 -1.22 8.76 5.42
CA PHE A 82 -0.95 8.86 4.00
C PHE A 82 0.34 9.65 3.79
N SER A 83 1.29 9.09 3.04
CA SER A 83 2.53 9.78 2.70
C SER A 83 2.63 9.93 1.19
N CYS A 84 3.43 10.88 0.71
CA CYS A 84 3.77 10.94 -0.71
C CYS A 84 4.42 9.62 -1.17
N SER A 85 4.16 9.18 -2.40
CA SER A 85 4.82 8.00 -3.00
C SER A 85 6.34 8.11 -3.06
N CYS A 86 6.88 9.32 -3.02
CA CYS A 86 8.31 9.60 -2.99
C CYS A 86 8.91 9.63 -1.56
N ALA A 87 8.11 9.37 -0.51
CA ALA A 87 8.51 9.48 0.90
C ALA A 87 9.42 8.36 1.42
N ASP A 88 9.36 7.18 0.80
CA ASP A 88 9.98 5.98 1.36
C ASP A 88 11.51 5.97 1.15
N ARG A 89 12.29 5.57 2.17
CA ARG A 89 13.73 5.34 1.99
C ARG A 89 13.89 4.06 1.19
N TYR A 90 14.68 4.07 0.12
CA TYR A 90 15.01 2.82 -0.55
C TYR A 90 15.89 1.97 0.37
N GLN A 91 15.30 0.92 0.97
CA GLN A 91 16.08 -0.18 1.54
C GLN A 91 16.04 -1.34 0.54
N PRO A 92 17.14 -1.67 -0.14
CA PRO A 92 17.19 -2.88 -0.95
C PRO A 92 16.91 -4.08 -0.05
N LYS A 93 15.81 -4.82 -0.29
CA LYS A 93 15.63 -6.15 0.28
C LYS A 93 16.72 -7.06 -0.29
N LEU A 94 17.85 -7.17 0.41
CA LEU A 94 18.92 -8.09 0.07
C LEU A 94 18.47 -9.50 0.46
N ALA A 95 18.41 -10.41 -0.51
CA ALA A 95 18.29 -11.83 -0.20
C ALA A 95 19.54 -12.26 0.59
N ARG A 96 19.35 -13.08 1.64
CA ARG A 96 20.42 -13.58 2.51
C ARG A 96 21.52 -14.21 1.63
N GLY A 97 22.75 -13.68 1.71
CA GLY A 97 23.93 -14.22 1.01
C GLY A 97 24.31 -13.59 -0.34
N LYS A 98 23.65 -12.52 -0.81
CA LYS A 98 24.08 -11.80 -2.02
C LYS A 98 24.85 -10.52 -1.67
N THR A 99 26.10 -10.42 -2.12
CA THR A 99 26.92 -9.20 -2.00
C THR A 99 26.43 -8.11 -2.96
N LEU A 100 26.65 -6.86 -2.54
CA LEU A 100 26.08 -5.61 -3.02
C LEU A 100 26.61 -5.16 -4.39
N ASN A 101 26.74 -6.04 -5.38
CA ASN A 101 26.99 -5.63 -6.78
C ASN A 101 25.68 -5.60 -7.57
N ARG A 102 24.68 -4.90 -7.02
CA ARG A 102 23.43 -4.64 -7.74
C ARG A 102 23.44 -3.16 -8.11
N GLU A 103 23.42 -2.90 -9.41
CA GLU A 103 23.15 -1.58 -9.99
C GLU A 103 22.07 -0.90 -9.14
N LYS A 104 22.37 0.28 -8.59
CA LYS A 104 21.41 1.08 -7.83
C LYS A 104 20.14 1.15 -8.68
N PRO A 105 19.00 0.57 -8.27
CA PRO A 105 17.78 0.82 -9.02
C PRO A 105 17.57 2.33 -9.00
N LYS A 106 17.28 2.90 -10.16
CA LYS A 106 16.94 4.31 -10.34
C LYS A 106 15.59 4.59 -9.64
N THR A 107 15.51 4.43 -8.32
CA THR A 107 14.27 4.70 -7.60
C THR A 107 14.09 6.21 -7.56
N LYS A 108 12.99 6.70 -8.14
CA LYS A 108 12.56 8.12 -8.11
C LYS A 108 12.11 8.58 -6.71
N ARG A 109 12.69 8.02 -5.65
CA ARG A 109 12.34 8.30 -4.25
C ARG A 109 13.19 9.49 -3.79
N THR A 110 12.55 10.48 -3.17
CA THR A 110 13.20 11.74 -2.75
C THR A 110 13.15 11.95 -1.25
N GLU A 111 12.71 10.95 -0.48
CA GLU A 111 12.51 11.07 0.97
C GLU A 111 11.55 12.21 1.32
N CYS A 112 10.51 12.38 0.51
CA CYS A 112 9.50 13.41 0.70
C CYS A 112 8.85 13.34 2.09
N LEU A 113 8.83 14.46 2.80
CA LEU A 113 8.26 14.57 4.14
C LEU A 113 6.74 14.80 4.14
N TYR A 114 6.13 14.99 2.96
CA TYR A 114 4.71 15.27 2.85
C TYR A 114 3.86 14.12 3.39
N ARG A 115 3.01 14.42 4.39
CA ARG A 115 2.20 13.43 5.11
C ARG A 115 0.86 14.02 5.57
N VAL A 116 -0.21 13.26 5.37
CA VAL A 116 -1.56 13.56 5.84
C VAL A 116 -1.98 12.50 6.84
N GLN A 117 -2.45 12.92 8.01
CA GLN A 117 -2.98 12.02 9.03
C GLN A 117 -4.49 11.95 8.92
N ALA A 118 -5.05 10.75 8.92
CA ALA A 118 -6.47 10.49 8.90
C ALA A 118 -6.92 9.91 10.24
N LEU A 119 -8.08 10.35 10.72
CA LEU A 119 -8.65 9.99 12.01
C LEU A 119 -10.13 9.66 11.84
N ASN A 120 -10.60 8.61 12.51
CA ASN A 120 -12.03 8.43 12.74
C ASN A 120 -12.41 9.12 14.05
N LEU A 121 -13.36 10.05 14.00
CA LEU A 121 -13.82 10.83 15.15
C LEU A 121 -14.99 10.18 15.90
N ASN A 122 -15.55 9.09 15.37
CA ASN A 122 -16.67 8.37 15.95
C ASN A 122 -16.34 6.89 16.20
N THR A 123 -17.32 6.16 16.75
CA THR A 123 -17.27 4.71 16.90
C THR A 123 -17.29 3.99 15.56
N ALA A 124 -16.82 2.74 15.54
CA ALA A 124 -16.78 1.90 14.34
C ALA A 124 -18.15 1.67 13.66
N GLN A 125 -19.26 1.92 14.38
CA GLN A 125 -20.63 1.76 13.90
C GLN A 125 -21.15 2.98 13.11
N ASP A 126 -20.59 4.17 13.33
CA ASP A 126 -20.93 5.40 12.58
C ASP A 126 -19.63 6.15 12.22
N PRO A 127 -18.80 5.58 11.33
CA PRO A 127 -17.45 6.09 11.08
C PRO A 127 -17.50 7.49 10.45
N LYS A 128 -16.96 8.48 11.17
CA LYS A 128 -16.78 9.85 10.67
C LYS A 128 -15.31 10.12 10.49
N TRP A 129 -14.84 9.94 9.27
CA TRP A 129 -13.44 10.11 8.91
C TRP A 129 -13.14 11.57 8.63
N THR A 130 -12.02 12.06 9.14
CA THR A 130 -11.46 13.36 8.81
C THR A 130 -9.96 13.26 8.63
N TYR A 131 -9.32 14.34 8.22
CA TYR A 131 -7.87 14.42 8.16
C TYR A 131 -7.34 15.66 8.87
N ILE A 132 -6.15 15.54 9.44
CA ILE A 132 -5.38 16.68 9.93
C ILE A 132 -4.60 17.21 8.73
N SER A 133 -4.85 18.48 8.39
CA SER A 133 -4.08 19.18 7.36
C SER A 133 -2.59 19.14 7.73
N PRO A 134 -1.71 18.82 6.77
CA PRO A 134 -0.28 18.91 7.02
C PRO A 134 0.12 20.35 7.39
N THR A 135 1.08 20.47 8.30
CA THR A 135 1.59 21.76 8.77
C THR A 135 3.10 21.69 8.93
N GLY A 136 3.80 22.80 8.68
CA GLY A 136 5.25 22.88 8.83
C GLY A 136 6.00 22.00 7.80
N PRO A 137 6.98 21.18 8.20
CA PRO A 137 7.78 20.42 7.24
C PRO A 137 6.99 19.32 6.52
N THR A 138 5.84 18.89 7.05
CA THR A 138 5.01 17.85 6.43
C THR A 138 4.02 18.38 5.39
N SER A 139 3.94 19.70 5.19
CA SER A 139 3.15 20.32 4.12
C SER A 139 3.96 20.62 2.85
N VAL A 140 5.24 20.26 2.84
CA VAL A 140 6.18 20.60 1.78
C VAL A 140 6.60 19.35 0.99
N HIS A 141 6.53 19.46 -0.33
CA HIS A 141 7.19 18.52 -1.23
C HIS A 141 8.62 18.97 -1.53
N ASN A 142 9.55 18.01 -1.55
CA ASN A 142 10.95 18.21 -1.93
C ASN A 142 11.26 17.63 -3.32
N HIS A 143 10.23 17.50 -4.15
CA HIS A 143 10.33 16.95 -5.49
C HIS A 143 9.40 17.72 -6.42
N PRO A 144 9.72 17.79 -7.73
CA PRO A 144 8.84 18.41 -8.69
C PRO A 144 7.52 17.62 -8.84
N PRO A 145 6.49 18.23 -9.44
CA PRO A 145 5.25 17.56 -9.83
C PRO A 145 5.52 16.25 -10.56
N LEU A 146 4.82 15.19 -10.15
CA LEU A 146 4.91 13.88 -10.75
C LEU A 146 4.19 13.87 -12.09
N ASN A 147 4.89 13.43 -13.14
CA ASN A 147 4.27 13.21 -14.45
C ASN A 147 3.47 11.89 -14.45
N PRO A 148 2.14 11.91 -14.67
CA PRO A 148 1.32 10.70 -14.66
C PRO A 148 1.77 9.66 -15.67
N LYS A 149 2.22 10.04 -16.87
CA LYS A 149 2.70 9.09 -17.89
C LYS A 149 3.84 8.22 -17.38
N SER A 150 4.71 8.77 -16.54
CA SER A 150 5.94 8.11 -16.07
C SER A 150 5.82 7.50 -14.67
N HIS A 151 4.73 7.75 -13.94
CA HIS A 151 4.58 7.39 -12.53
C HIS A 151 3.46 6.36 -12.34
N ALA A 152 3.84 5.09 -12.14
CA ALA A 152 2.90 3.96 -12.11
C ALA A 152 1.80 4.10 -11.05
N ILE A 153 2.12 4.59 -9.85
CA ILE A 153 1.12 4.79 -8.79
C ILE A 153 0.12 5.87 -9.20
N LEU A 154 0.56 6.94 -9.87
CA LEU A 154 -0.34 8.02 -10.27
C LEU A 154 -1.31 7.54 -11.36
N ARG A 155 -0.83 6.75 -12.33
CA ARG A 155 -1.70 6.07 -13.32
C ARG A 155 -2.68 5.12 -12.65
N ALA A 156 -2.23 4.35 -11.66
CA ALA A 156 -3.10 3.43 -10.94
C ALA A 156 -4.22 4.14 -10.17
N ILE A 157 -3.92 5.30 -9.56
CA ILE A 157 -4.94 6.12 -8.88
C ILE A 157 -5.90 6.72 -9.91
N GLN A 158 -5.40 7.31 -11.00
CA GLN A 158 -6.25 7.85 -12.07
C GLN A 158 -7.22 6.80 -12.63
N ARG A 159 -6.73 5.57 -12.87
CA ARG A 159 -7.56 4.44 -13.30
C ARG A 159 -8.66 4.11 -12.29
N ARG A 160 -8.33 4.06 -10.99
CA ARG A 160 -9.29 3.74 -9.92
C ARG A 160 -10.42 4.77 -9.81
N LEU A 161 -10.14 6.04 -10.09
CA LEU A 161 -11.16 7.09 -10.11
C LEU A 161 -12.13 6.98 -11.31
N HIS A 162 -11.77 6.17 -12.31
CA HIS A 162 -12.58 5.95 -13.51
C HIS A 162 -12.90 4.45 -13.68
N PRO A 163 -13.88 3.91 -12.92
CA PRO A 163 -14.18 2.47 -12.92
C PRO A 163 -14.55 1.92 -14.30
N GLY A 164 -15.08 2.75 -15.21
CA GLY A 164 -15.37 2.36 -16.60
C GLY A 164 -14.14 1.94 -17.42
N ILE A 165 -12.93 2.31 -16.99
CA ILE A 165 -11.69 1.88 -17.64
C ILE A 165 -11.45 0.38 -17.43
N ASP A 166 -11.67 -0.13 -16.22
CA ASP A 166 -11.42 -1.53 -15.90
C ASP A 166 -12.36 -2.45 -16.67
N VAL A 167 -13.64 -2.06 -16.76
CA VAL A 167 -14.65 -2.75 -17.57
C VAL A 167 -14.26 -2.77 -19.04
N MET A 168 -13.77 -1.64 -19.57
CA MET A 168 -13.32 -1.54 -20.96
C MET A 168 -12.09 -2.40 -21.23
N ILE A 169 -11.07 -2.36 -20.37
CA ILE A 169 -9.87 -3.19 -20.52
C ILE A 169 -10.25 -4.67 -20.51
N GLU A 170 -11.15 -5.07 -19.60
CA GLU A 170 -11.63 -6.44 -19.52
C GLU A 170 -12.38 -6.88 -20.77
N GLN A 171 -13.31 -6.06 -21.26
CA GLN A 171 -14.04 -6.29 -22.52
C GLN A 171 -13.07 -6.50 -23.69
N LEU A 172 -12.10 -5.59 -23.87
CA LEU A 172 -11.14 -5.64 -24.98
C LEU A 172 -10.17 -6.83 -24.86
N LEU A 173 -9.84 -7.26 -23.64
CA LEU A 173 -9.05 -8.47 -23.42
C LEU A 173 -9.84 -9.74 -23.79
N ARG A 174 -11.14 -9.79 -23.49
CA ARG A 174 -12.01 -10.91 -23.89
C ARG A 174 -12.17 -10.99 -25.42
N GLU A 175 -12.19 -9.84 -26.09
CA GLU A 175 -12.17 -9.75 -27.56
C GLU A 175 -10.82 -10.18 -28.17
N GLY A 176 -9.81 -10.49 -27.35
CA GLY A 176 -8.51 -10.96 -27.81
C GLY A 176 -7.58 -9.87 -28.34
N LEU A 177 -7.89 -8.60 -28.08
CA LEU A 177 -7.07 -7.50 -28.57
C LEU A 177 -5.70 -7.46 -27.90
N PRO A 178 -4.62 -7.18 -28.64
CA PRO A 178 -3.28 -7.06 -28.08
C PRO A 178 -3.18 -5.82 -27.17
N PRO A 179 -2.40 -5.87 -26.07
CA PRO A 179 -2.28 -4.78 -25.10
C PRO A 179 -1.98 -3.40 -25.68
N ARG A 180 -1.20 -3.32 -26.77
CA ARG A 180 -0.90 -2.06 -27.46
C ARG A 180 -2.14 -1.41 -28.09
N GLN A 181 -3.08 -2.20 -28.60
CA GLN A 181 -4.33 -1.68 -29.17
C GLN A 181 -5.31 -1.27 -28.07
N ILE A 182 -5.35 -2.02 -26.97
CA ILE A 182 -6.15 -1.68 -25.78
C ILE A 182 -5.76 -0.30 -25.26
N VAL A 183 -4.46 -0.03 -25.09
CA VAL A 183 -3.97 1.30 -24.66
C VAL A 183 -4.48 2.40 -25.60
N LYS A 184 -4.37 2.21 -26.93
CA LYS A 184 -4.86 3.22 -27.89
C LYS A 184 -6.36 3.50 -27.75
N GLN A 185 -7.17 2.47 -27.57
CA GLN A 185 -8.61 2.65 -27.42
C GLN A 185 -8.99 3.31 -26.09
N VAL A 186 -8.31 2.93 -25.01
CA VAL A 186 -8.53 3.55 -23.70
C VAL A 186 -8.07 5.01 -23.70
N ASP A 187 -6.90 5.31 -24.28
CA ASP A 187 -6.40 6.69 -24.42
C ASP A 187 -7.35 7.56 -25.27
N ALA A 188 -8.01 6.98 -26.28
CA ALA A 188 -8.99 7.70 -27.11
C ALA A 188 -10.28 8.04 -26.35
N LYS A 189 -10.73 7.14 -25.45
CA LYS A 189 -11.97 7.33 -24.68
C LYS A 189 -11.75 8.10 -23.37
N PHE A 190 -10.58 7.97 -22.76
CA PHE A 190 -10.22 8.57 -21.47
C PHE A 190 -8.87 9.29 -21.58
N PRO A 191 -8.78 10.42 -22.29
CA PRO A 191 -7.51 11.12 -22.55
C PRO A 191 -6.80 11.61 -21.27
N GLN A 192 -7.54 11.79 -20.18
CA GLN A 192 -7.01 12.18 -18.86
C GLN A 192 -6.33 11.02 -18.11
N CYS A 193 -6.59 9.78 -18.49
CA CYS A 193 -6.05 8.58 -17.87
C CYS A 193 -4.95 8.01 -18.73
N HIS A 194 -3.71 8.22 -18.31
CA HIS A 194 -2.58 7.60 -18.98
C HIS A 194 -2.47 6.14 -18.56
N ILE A 195 -2.50 5.22 -19.52
CA ILE A 195 -2.29 3.79 -19.29
C ILE A 195 -1.10 3.33 -20.12
N SER A 196 -0.24 2.51 -19.53
CA SER A 196 0.85 1.87 -20.26
C SER A 196 0.52 0.41 -20.60
N THR A 197 1.17 -0.13 -21.62
CA THR A 197 1.09 -1.55 -21.97
C THR A 197 1.39 -2.46 -20.78
N ASN A 198 2.30 -2.04 -19.91
CA ASN A 198 2.64 -2.79 -18.69
C ASN A 198 1.48 -2.84 -17.70
N ASP A 199 0.69 -1.76 -17.60
CA ASP A 199 -0.48 -1.72 -16.72
C ASP A 199 -1.57 -2.69 -17.24
N VAL A 200 -1.76 -2.78 -18.55
CA VAL A 200 -2.68 -3.76 -19.18
C VAL A 200 -2.19 -5.21 -18.96
N ASN A 201 -0.89 -5.46 -19.09
CA ASN A 201 -0.31 -6.78 -18.81
C ASN A 201 -0.49 -7.18 -17.34
N ASN A 202 -0.27 -6.25 -16.41
CA ASN A 202 -0.51 -6.47 -14.99
C ASN A 202 -2.00 -6.71 -14.70
N PHE A 203 -2.90 -6.00 -15.39
CA PHE A 203 -4.34 -6.25 -15.27
C PHE A 203 -4.70 -7.66 -15.76
N LYS A 204 -4.16 -8.06 -16.92
CA LYS A 204 -4.37 -9.39 -17.50
C LYS A 204 -3.87 -10.49 -16.56
N SER A 205 -2.66 -10.36 -16.02
CA SER A 205 -2.11 -11.38 -15.11
C SER A 205 -2.93 -11.50 -13.82
N LEU A 206 -3.37 -10.39 -13.24
CA LEU A 206 -4.16 -10.41 -12.00
C LEU A 206 -5.56 -11.01 -12.17
N LYS A 207 -6.23 -10.77 -13.31
CA LYS A 207 -7.62 -11.20 -13.52
C LYS A 207 -7.74 -12.59 -14.15
N PHE A 208 -6.89 -12.91 -15.13
CA PHE A 208 -7.02 -14.15 -15.89
C PHE A 208 -6.24 -15.33 -15.31
N VAL A 209 -5.14 -15.11 -14.59
CA VAL A 209 -4.46 -16.21 -13.86
C VAL A 209 -5.34 -16.68 -12.70
N LYS A 210 -5.96 -15.74 -11.99
CA LYS A 210 -6.84 -16.04 -10.86
C LYS A 210 -8.13 -16.79 -11.28
N ALA A 211 -8.71 -16.41 -12.43
CA ALA A 211 -9.86 -17.12 -12.99
C ALA A 211 -9.53 -18.57 -13.39
N GLY A 212 -8.29 -18.85 -13.82
CA GLY A 212 -7.84 -20.22 -14.14
C GLY A 212 -7.62 -21.10 -12.90
N GLU A 213 -7.19 -20.51 -11.79
CA GLU A 213 -7.06 -21.22 -10.51
C GLU A 213 -8.42 -21.54 -9.87
N GLU A 214 -9.40 -20.63 -9.97
CA GLU A 214 -10.77 -20.88 -9.50
C GLU A 214 -11.54 -21.87 -10.40
N SER A 215 -11.14 -22.10 -11.66
CA SER A 215 -11.84 -23.00 -12.59
C SER A 215 -11.31 -24.45 -12.63
N THR A 216 -10.27 -24.81 -11.87
CA THR A 216 -9.67 -26.17 -11.89
C THR A 216 -10.11 -27.07 -10.72
N THR A 217 -11.09 -26.62 -9.91
CA THR A 217 -11.90 -27.51 -9.07
C THR A 217 -13.25 -27.74 -9.76
N SER A 218 -13.47 -28.94 -10.27
CA SER A 218 -14.69 -29.35 -10.97
C SER A 218 -15.17 -30.69 -10.38
N PRO A 219 -16.37 -31.20 -10.69
CA PRO A 219 -17.72 -30.67 -10.47
C PRO A 219 -18.57 -31.66 -9.63
N VAL A 220 -19.71 -31.25 -9.09
CA VAL A 220 -20.99 -32.01 -8.93
C VAL A 220 -21.93 -31.16 -8.05
N GLY A 221 -23.13 -30.90 -8.55
CA GLY A 221 -24.27 -30.44 -7.74
C GLY A 221 -24.65 -28.98 -7.92
N ALA A 222 -25.56 -28.73 -8.86
CA ALA A 222 -26.30 -27.49 -8.96
C ALA A 222 -27.15 -27.25 -7.71
N VAL A 223 -27.11 -26.05 -7.12
CA VAL A 223 -28.30 -25.29 -6.70
C VAL A 223 -27.98 -23.79 -6.81
N GLU A 224 -28.89 -23.13 -7.49
CA GLU A 224 -29.10 -21.70 -7.69
C GLU A 224 -29.11 -20.90 -6.37
N SER A 225 -28.30 -19.84 -6.29
CA SER A 225 -28.62 -18.63 -5.53
C SER A 225 -27.82 -17.47 -6.10
N GLN A 226 -28.55 -16.49 -6.63
CA GLN A 226 -28.06 -15.15 -6.92
C GLN A 226 -27.75 -14.48 -5.58
N ASP A 227 -26.52 -13.99 -5.42
CA ASP A 227 -26.23 -12.85 -4.55
C ASP A 227 -25.10 -12.05 -5.22
N GLU A 228 -25.48 -10.87 -5.71
CA GLU A 228 -24.58 -9.85 -6.20
C GLU A 228 -23.89 -9.18 -5.01
N GLU A 229 -22.66 -9.59 -4.70
CA GLU A 229 -21.73 -8.70 -3.99
C GLU A 229 -20.39 -8.73 -4.70
N SER A 230 -20.23 -7.80 -5.65
CA SER A 230 -18.98 -7.58 -6.35
C SER A 230 -17.91 -7.14 -5.35
N GLY A 231 -17.15 -8.13 -4.86
CA GLY A 231 -15.91 -7.93 -4.10
C GLY A 231 -14.88 -7.20 -4.96
N ILE A 232 -14.93 -5.87 -4.93
CA ILE A 232 -13.91 -5.00 -5.51
C ILE A 232 -12.63 -5.20 -4.67
N PHE A 233 -11.74 -6.04 -5.19
CA PHE A 233 -10.41 -6.31 -4.65
C PHE A 233 -9.61 -4.99 -4.54
N THR A 234 -9.57 -4.42 -3.34
CA THR A 234 -8.54 -3.46 -2.98
C THR A 234 -7.21 -4.21 -2.91
N ASN A 235 -6.35 -4.05 -3.91
CA ASN A 235 -4.93 -4.38 -3.78
C ASN A 235 -4.34 -3.46 -2.72
N TYR A 236 -4.39 -3.97 -1.49
CA TYR A 236 -3.76 -3.43 -0.30
C TYR A 236 -2.26 -3.73 -0.41
N PHE A 237 -1.50 -2.81 -1.01
CA PHE A 237 -0.05 -2.79 -0.85
C PHE A 237 0.28 -2.07 0.48
N GLY A 238 -0.12 -2.71 1.58
CA GLY A 238 0.46 -2.47 2.90
C GLY A 238 1.38 -3.65 3.18
N GLY A 239 2.69 -3.43 3.11
CA GLY A 239 3.61 -4.37 3.70
C GLY A 239 3.46 -4.25 5.21
N ASP A 240 2.85 -5.25 5.84
CA ASP A 240 3.04 -5.47 7.26
C ASP A 240 4.48 -5.95 7.46
N ASP A 241 5.30 -5.06 8.00
CA ASP A 241 6.54 -5.41 8.68
C ASP A 241 6.16 -6.00 10.04
N ASP A 242 5.71 -7.25 10.05
CA ASP A 242 5.80 -8.13 11.21
C ASP A 242 6.56 -9.37 10.76
N GLU A 243 7.83 -9.42 11.15
CA GLU A 243 8.67 -10.61 11.10
C GLU A 243 7.93 -11.78 11.76
N HIS A 244 7.46 -12.75 10.96
CA HIS A 244 7.52 -14.20 11.20
C HIS A 244 6.91 -14.94 10.01
N ASN A 245 7.74 -15.28 9.03
CA ASN A 245 7.44 -16.42 8.15
C ASN A 245 8.71 -17.23 7.87
N THR A 246 8.98 -18.19 8.74
CA THR A 246 9.78 -19.37 8.41
C THR A 246 8.82 -20.47 8.00
N SER A 247 8.44 -20.54 6.73
CA SER A 247 7.95 -21.79 6.14
C SER A 247 9.18 -22.63 5.78
N VAL A 248 9.70 -23.38 6.74
CA VAL A 248 10.62 -24.46 6.43
C VAL A 248 9.75 -25.68 6.10
N VAL A 249 9.67 -26.01 4.81
CA VAL A 249 9.14 -27.30 4.37
C VAL A 249 10.21 -28.34 4.71
N PHE A 250 10.07 -29.02 5.84
CA PHE A 250 10.82 -30.24 6.13
C PHE A 250 10.06 -31.42 5.54
N CYS A 251 10.61 -31.99 4.47
CA CYS A 251 10.31 -33.36 4.08
C CYS A 251 10.88 -34.29 5.16
N LEU A 252 10.01 -34.93 5.94
CA LEU A 252 10.39 -36.00 6.86
C LEU A 252 10.69 -37.25 6.02
N ASN A 253 11.99 -37.52 5.81
CA ASN A 253 12.46 -38.88 5.55
C ASN A 253 12.76 -39.53 6.90
N THR A 254 11.94 -40.52 7.26
CA THR A 254 12.22 -41.45 8.35
C THR A 254 13.37 -42.37 7.96
N ALA A 255 14.51 -42.20 8.61
CA ALA A 255 15.56 -43.21 8.68
C ALA A 255 15.96 -43.37 10.16
N GLU A 256 15.88 -44.60 10.63
CA GLU A 256 16.21 -45.05 11.99
C GLU A 256 17.73 -45.04 12.26
N ILE A 257 18.11 -45.52 13.46
CA ILE A 257 19.44 -45.94 13.96
C ILE A 257 20.11 -44.91 14.92
N PRO A 258 20.81 -45.31 16.01
CA PRO A 258 20.40 -46.11 17.17
C PRO A 258 20.74 -45.40 18.51
N THR A 259 20.23 -45.94 19.61
CA THR A 259 20.56 -45.52 20.98
C THR A 259 21.98 -45.91 21.37
N ASN A 260 22.78 -44.97 21.91
CA ASN A 260 23.91 -45.33 22.76
C ASN A 260 24.09 -44.32 23.90
N GLY A 261 24.09 -44.83 25.12
CA GLY A 261 24.12 -44.03 26.34
C GLY A 261 25.53 -43.59 26.73
N ASN A 262 25.61 -42.53 27.54
CA ASN A 262 26.67 -42.41 28.53
C ASN A 262 26.25 -41.49 29.68
N LYS A 263 26.27 -42.04 30.90
CA LYS A 263 26.15 -41.31 32.17
C LYS A 263 27.51 -40.68 32.50
N ARG A 264 27.52 -39.46 33.05
CA ARG A 264 28.38 -39.07 34.20
C ARG A 264 28.19 -37.60 34.60
N GLY A 265 28.14 -37.38 35.91
CA GLY A 265 28.86 -36.27 36.56
C GLY A 265 28.04 -35.05 36.99
N ILE A 266 27.58 -35.08 38.24
CA ILE A 266 27.13 -33.93 39.04
C ILE A 266 28.35 -33.03 39.32
N GLN A 267 28.20 -31.71 39.17
CA GLN A 267 28.93 -30.70 39.95
C GLN A 267 28.04 -29.47 40.16
N ASP A 268 27.84 -29.14 41.44
CA ASP A 268 27.11 -27.97 41.93
C ASP A 268 27.85 -26.68 41.56
N GLY A 269 27.14 -25.74 40.95
CA GLY A 269 27.66 -24.45 40.52
C GLY A 269 26.54 -23.42 40.45
N GLU A 270 26.81 -22.27 41.06
CA GLU A 270 25.97 -21.07 41.19
C GLU A 270 25.02 -20.81 39.99
N GLU A 271 23.72 -20.62 40.29
CA GLU A 271 22.65 -20.36 39.32
C GLU A 271 22.86 -19.04 38.57
N GLN A 272 23.68 -19.09 37.51
CA GLN A 272 23.55 -18.17 36.41
C GLN A 272 22.22 -18.43 35.69
N PRO A 273 21.49 -17.39 35.21
CA PRO A 273 20.23 -17.57 34.52
C PRO A 273 20.45 -18.49 33.32
N SER A 274 19.94 -19.71 33.44
CA SER A 274 19.95 -20.75 32.41
C SER A 274 19.61 -20.12 31.07
N LYS A 275 20.55 -20.22 30.12
CA LYS A 275 20.36 -19.76 28.74
C LYS A 275 19.19 -20.57 28.17
N ARG A 276 18.01 -19.95 28.16
CA ARG A 276 16.77 -20.55 27.63
C ARG A 276 17.07 -21.16 26.28
N THR A 277 16.70 -22.42 26.12
CA THR A 277 16.93 -23.11 24.86
C THR A 277 15.99 -22.54 23.80
N PRO A 278 16.34 -22.62 22.51
CA PRO A 278 15.41 -22.27 21.43
C PRO A 278 14.06 -23.02 21.51
N ALA A 279 14.04 -24.21 22.11
CA ALA A 279 12.81 -24.98 22.35
C ALA A 279 11.90 -24.29 23.40
N ASP A 280 12.47 -23.73 24.46
CA ASP A 280 11.72 -23.02 25.51
C ASP A 280 11.05 -21.74 24.95
N GLU A 281 11.75 -21.03 24.06
CA GLU A 281 11.18 -19.85 23.39
C GLU A 281 10.06 -20.24 22.42
N SER A 282 10.20 -21.36 21.71
CA SER A 282 9.15 -21.89 20.83
C SER A 282 7.90 -22.26 21.61
N ASN A 283 8.05 -22.95 22.74
CA ASN A 283 6.92 -23.32 23.61
C ASN A 283 6.22 -22.08 24.18
N ARG A 284 6.98 -21.06 24.61
CA ARG A 284 6.39 -19.79 25.07
C ARG A 284 5.54 -19.13 23.99
N ARG A 285 6.04 -19.09 22.75
CA ARG A 285 5.28 -18.52 21.62
C ARG A 285 4.00 -19.29 21.32
N LEU A 286 4.03 -20.62 21.45
CA LEU A 286 2.84 -21.45 21.29
C LEU A 286 1.81 -21.20 22.39
N GLU A 287 2.25 -21.05 23.65
CA GLU A 287 1.38 -20.68 24.77
C GLU A 287 0.76 -19.29 24.60
N GLU A 288 1.56 -18.30 24.18
CA GLU A 288 1.07 -16.95 23.87
C GLU A 288 0.06 -16.96 22.72
N ALA A 289 0.29 -17.74 21.66
CA ALA A 289 -0.64 -17.90 20.55
C ALA A 289 -1.96 -18.55 21.01
N ASN A 290 -1.88 -19.61 21.82
CA ASN A 290 -3.05 -20.27 22.38
C ASN A 290 -3.86 -19.34 23.30
N ALA A 291 -3.20 -18.49 24.08
CA ALA A 291 -3.86 -17.47 24.90
C ALA A 291 -4.62 -16.46 24.03
N ARG A 292 -4.03 -15.99 22.92
CA ARG A 292 -4.69 -15.09 21.96
C ARG A 292 -5.92 -15.72 21.31
N VAL A 293 -5.84 -17.00 20.93
CA VAL A 293 -6.98 -17.74 20.37
C VAL A 293 -8.11 -17.87 21.40
N LYS A 294 -7.77 -18.14 22.66
CA LYS A 294 -8.74 -18.23 23.76
C LYS A 294 -9.46 -16.90 24.00
N ASP A 295 -8.74 -15.78 23.96
CA ASP A 295 -9.33 -14.46 24.12
C ASP A 295 -10.18 -14.05 22.92
N ALA A 296 -9.75 -14.37 21.69
CA ALA A 296 -10.56 -14.17 20.48
C ALA A 296 -11.88 -14.95 20.55
N LYS A 297 -11.84 -16.21 21.01
CA LYS A 297 -13.05 -17.03 21.21
C LYS A 297 -14.01 -16.38 22.20
N LYS A 298 -13.51 -15.86 23.33
CA LYS A 298 -14.33 -15.12 24.31
C LYS A 298 -14.96 -13.86 23.70
N MET A 299 -14.24 -13.14 22.83
CA MET A 299 -14.79 -11.96 22.15
C MET A 299 -15.94 -12.35 21.19
N VAL A 300 -15.78 -13.43 20.43
CA VAL A 300 -16.83 -13.94 19.54
C VAL A 300 -18.06 -14.39 20.34
N GLU A 301 -17.87 -15.09 21.45
CA GLU A 301 -18.98 -15.50 22.33
C GLU A 301 -19.75 -14.31 22.91
N ARG A 302 -19.04 -13.24 23.31
CA ARG A 302 -19.66 -11.99 23.76
C ARG A 302 -20.43 -11.29 22.65
N ALA A 303 -19.86 -11.21 21.44
CA ALA A 303 -20.54 -10.63 20.29
C ALA A 303 -21.81 -11.41 19.92
N ALA A 304 -21.75 -12.75 19.93
CA ALA A 304 -22.91 -13.60 19.69
C ALA A 304 -24.00 -13.41 20.77
N ALA A 305 -23.63 -13.22 22.03
CA ALA A 305 -24.59 -12.92 23.10
C ALA A 305 -25.31 -11.58 22.88
N ILE A 306 -24.58 -10.54 22.46
CA ILE A 306 -25.16 -9.23 22.13
C ILE A 306 -26.15 -9.35 20.96
N LEU A 307 -25.79 -10.08 19.90
CA LEU A 307 -26.68 -10.30 18.75
C LEU A 307 -27.96 -11.03 19.15
N ARG A 308 -27.87 -12.09 19.97
CA ARG A 308 -29.07 -12.78 20.48
C ARG A 308 -29.96 -11.88 21.32
N ALA A 309 -29.38 -10.99 22.13
CA ALA A 309 -30.15 -10.02 22.90
C ALA A 309 -30.91 -9.04 21.98
N ARG A 310 -30.24 -8.53 20.93
CA ARG A 310 -30.86 -7.65 19.93
C ARG A 310 -31.97 -8.35 19.14
N GLU A 311 -31.78 -9.60 18.75
CA GLU A 311 -32.83 -10.40 18.11
C GLU A 311 -34.04 -10.61 19.04
N ALA A 312 -33.81 -10.82 20.33
CA ALA A 312 -34.89 -10.94 21.31
C ALA A 312 -35.66 -9.63 21.47
N GLU A 313 -34.96 -8.49 21.58
CA GLU A 313 -35.57 -7.15 21.58
C GLU A 313 -36.42 -6.92 20.31
N ALA A 314 -35.87 -7.24 19.14
CA ALA A 314 -36.58 -7.07 17.86
C ALA A 314 -37.84 -7.95 17.78
N ARG A 315 -37.78 -9.19 18.29
CA ARG A 315 -38.96 -10.07 18.37
C ARG A 315 -40.02 -9.56 19.33
N ALA A 316 -39.62 -8.98 20.46
CA ALA A 316 -40.56 -8.38 21.41
C ALA A 316 -41.30 -7.19 20.77
N ILE A 317 -40.57 -6.29 20.12
CA ILE A 317 -41.15 -5.15 19.38
C ILE A 317 -42.10 -5.64 18.29
N ALA A 318 -41.70 -6.65 17.50
CA ALA A 318 -42.54 -7.21 16.46
C ALA A 318 -43.84 -7.83 17.02
N ALA A 319 -43.78 -8.46 18.20
CA ALA A 319 -44.96 -9.00 18.87
C ALA A 319 -45.90 -7.88 19.37
N GLU A 320 -45.37 -6.80 19.92
CA GLU A 320 -46.16 -5.62 20.33
C GLU A 320 -46.88 -4.97 19.14
N VAL A 321 -46.15 -4.75 18.04
CA VAL A 321 -46.72 -4.21 16.79
C VAL A 321 -47.83 -5.12 16.26
N LYS A 322 -47.62 -6.45 16.29
CA LYS A 322 -48.64 -7.42 15.88
C LYS A 322 -49.87 -7.36 16.79
N ALA A 323 -49.71 -7.27 18.10
CA ALA A 323 -50.81 -7.14 19.04
C ALA A 323 -51.65 -5.88 18.78
N TRP A 324 -51.00 -4.75 18.49
CA TRP A 324 -51.69 -3.51 18.13
C TRP A 324 -52.48 -3.64 16.83
N SER A 325 -51.96 -4.36 15.84
CA SER A 325 -52.66 -4.57 14.57
C SER A 325 -53.93 -5.44 14.66
N GLN A 326 -54.09 -6.21 15.74
CA GLN A 326 -55.24 -7.11 15.94
C GLN A 326 -56.30 -6.52 16.89
N GLY A 327 -56.01 -5.40 17.55
CA GLY A 327 -56.88 -4.73 18.52
C GLY A 327 -57.66 -3.53 17.97
N VAL A 328 -57.68 -3.36 16.64
CA VAL A 328 -58.44 -2.34 15.88
C VAL A 328 -59.38 -3.06 14.94
#